data_AF-A0A1C9W738-F1
#
_entry.id   AF-A0A1C9W738-F1
#
_cell.length_a   1.000
_cell.length_b   1.000
_cell.length_c   1.000
_cell.angle_alpha   90.00
_cell.angle_beta   90.00
_cell.angle_gamma   90.00
#
_symmetry.space_group_name_H-M   'P 1'
#
loop_
_entity.id
_entity.type
_entity.pdbx_description
1 polymer ?
#
loop_
_entity_poly.entity_id
_entity_poly.type
_entity_poly.pdbx_seq_one_letter_code
_entity_poly.pdbx_strand_id
1 'polypeptide(L)'
;MLPRSLSPIFALLIALTGAISDTLAAQQAEPLVIAHRGASAYLPEHTLEAKALAYGMRPDYIEQDLVLSKDNRLIVMHDITLDNVTDVAKQFPDRARENGHFYTIDFTLKELKQLRVSEAFKRSGQTVEQKYPGRFPLWKSSFQLSTFEEELELIQGLNQSLGYDIGIYPEIKKPWFHHREGRDIARRTLEVLQRYGYRNAAQKVFLQSFDPEELQRIDRELMPDMGMDLPLVQLIAETSWGEKQVEREGFLVNYSYDWIREPGGLAKVAGYADAIGPWAVMLVRKGDSGLQASALREEARRLGLPVHAYTFRADTLPENLEGIEGFDDLLALFINQLAVEGLFTDHPDRVRAFIDRQREAAALADH
;
A
#
# COMPACT_ATOMS: atom_id res chain seq x y z
N MET A 1 -48.29 -50.55 -41.90
CA MET A 1 -48.73 -49.94 -43.17
C MET A 1 -49.13 -48.49 -42.89
N LEU A 2 -48.31 -47.55 -43.35
CA LEU A 2 -48.64 -46.12 -43.55
C LEU A 2 -49.55 -45.99 -44.79
N PRO A 3 -50.37 -44.93 -45.00
CA PRO A 3 -49.83 -43.61 -45.36
C PRO A 3 -50.65 -42.31 -45.06
N ARG A 4 -49.87 -41.21 -44.93
CA ARG A 4 -50.00 -39.85 -45.52
C ARG A 4 -51.26 -38.98 -45.34
N SER A 5 -51.07 -37.76 -44.81
CA SER A 5 -51.14 -36.51 -45.60
C SER A 5 -50.42 -35.35 -44.88
N LEU A 6 -49.97 -34.36 -45.67
CA LEU A 6 -49.03 -33.27 -45.34
C LEU A 6 -49.74 -31.93 -45.04
N SER A 7 -49.08 -31.10 -44.20
CA SER A 7 -48.85 -29.61 -44.13
C SER A 7 -49.63 -28.61 -45.04
N PRO A 8 -49.60 -27.25 -44.85
CA PRO A 8 -48.69 -26.35 -44.07
C PRO A 8 -49.38 -25.09 -43.40
N ILE A 9 -48.57 -24.11 -42.97
CA ILE A 9 -48.79 -22.64 -42.69
C ILE A 9 -48.36 -22.29 -41.24
N PHE A 10 -47.13 -21.84 -40.95
CA PHE A 10 -46.41 -20.58 -41.23
C PHE A 10 -46.87 -19.35 -40.39
N ALA A 11 -45.87 -18.68 -39.77
CA ALA A 11 -45.81 -17.32 -39.20
C ALA A 11 -45.95 -17.09 -37.66
N LEU A 12 -44.78 -17.12 -36.99
CA LEU A 12 -44.13 -15.98 -36.31
C LEU A 12 -44.96 -14.96 -35.49
N LEU A 13 -44.70 -14.90 -34.18
CA LEU A 13 -44.74 -13.70 -33.31
C LEU A 13 -43.78 -13.97 -32.13
N ILE A 14 -42.51 -13.56 -32.23
CA ILE A 14 -41.93 -12.30 -31.71
C ILE A 14 -42.11 -12.14 -30.18
N ALA A 15 -40.99 -12.39 -29.49
CA ALA A 15 -40.47 -11.75 -28.28
C ALA A 15 -41.45 -11.08 -27.28
N LEU A 16 -41.53 -11.66 -26.09
CA LEU A 16 -41.60 -10.91 -24.83
C LEU A 16 -40.44 -11.32 -23.91
N THR A 17 -39.22 -10.97 -24.32
CA THR A 17 -38.13 -10.68 -23.39
C THR A 17 -38.31 -9.22 -22.96
N GLY A 18 -39.27 -8.99 -22.07
CA GLY A 18 -39.55 -7.68 -21.50
C GLY A 18 -38.81 -7.52 -20.18
N ALA A 19 -37.66 -6.86 -20.25
CA ALA A 19 -36.91 -6.20 -19.19
C ALA A 19 -37.54 -6.24 -17.79
N ILE A 20 -37.03 -7.15 -16.95
CA ILE A 20 -36.83 -6.80 -15.54
C ILE A 20 -35.55 -5.98 -15.55
N SER A 21 -35.72 -4.66 -15.44
CA SER A 21 -34.61 -3.71 -15.40
C SER A 21 -33.58 -4.15 -14.36
N ASP A 22 -32.38 -4.44 -14.84
CA ASP A 22 -31.14 -4.51 -14.08
C ASP A 22 -30.81 -3.12 -13.49
N THR A 23 -31.64 -2.67 -12.55
CA THR A 23 -31.38 -1.47 -11.73
C THR A 23 -31.39 -1.87 -10.26
N LEU A 24 -30.60 -2.89 -9.93
CA LEU A 24 -29.74 -2.78 -8.76
C LEU A 24 -28.43 -2.26 -9.34
N ALA A 25 -28.25 -0.93 -9.36
CA ALA A 25 -26.90 -0.40 -9.45
C ALA A 25 -26.12 -1.12 -8.35
N ALA A 26 -25.16 -1.97 -8.74
CA ALA A 26 -24.31 -2.64 -7.79
C ALA A 26 -23.73 -1.52 -6.92
N GLN A 27 -24.17 -1.44 -5.67
CA GLN A 27 -23.67 -0.46 -4.73
C GLN A 27 -22.18 -0.74 -4.65
N GLN A 28 -21.39 0.13 -5.27
CA GLN A 28 -19.96 -0.04 -5.37
C GLN A 28 -19.43 -0.15 -3.94
N ALA A 29 -18.74 -1.25 -3.63
CA ALA A 29 -18.19 -1.45 -2.30
C ALA A 29 -17.28 -0.26 -1.96
N GLU A 30 -17.42 0.27 -0.74
CA GLU A 30 -16.58 1.36 -0.27
C GLU A 30 -15.10 0.95 -0.34
N PRO A 31 -14.22 1.81 -0.86
CA PRO A 31 -12.80 1.48 -0.95
C PRO A 31 -12.18 1.39 0.44
N LEU A 32 -11.21 0.50 0.60
CA LEU A 32 -10.41 0.44 1.81
C LEU A 32 -9.61 1.74 1.99
N VAL A 33 -9.72 2.35 3.16
CA VAL A 33 -8.88 3.49 3.56
C VAL A 33 -7.69 2.96 4.34
N ILE A 34 -6.49 3.13 3.79
CA ILE A 34 -5.24 2.62 4.36
C ILE A 34 -4.40 3.82 4.80
N ALA A 35 -4.13 3.93 6.10
CA ALA A 35 -3.32 5.02 6.65
C ALA A 35 -1.83 4.80 6.33
N HIS A 36 -1.36 5.50 5.31
CA HIS A 36 0.01 5.40 4.80
C HIS A 36 0.99 5.98 5.82
N ARG A 37 1.78 5.08 6.41
CA ARG A 37 2.69 5.34 7.53
C ARG A 37 2.01 5.91 8.78
N GLY A 38 0.71 5.67 8.94
CA GLY A 38 -0.13 6.30 9.95
C GLY A 38 -0.74 7.62 9.46
N ALA A 39 -0.96 8.57 10.35
CA ALA A 39 -1.51 9.89 10.01
C ALA A 39 -0.38 10.85 9.64
N SER A 40 0.42 10.45 8.64
CA SER A 40 1.75 10.99 8.33
C SER A 40 1.74 12.42 7.78
N ALA A 41 0.57 12.97 7.44
CA ALA A 41 0.42 14.39 7.16
C ALA A 41 0.47 15.27 8.44
N TYR A 42 0.18 14.69 9.60
CA TYR A 42 -0.05 15.43 10.84
C TYR A 42 1.01 15.18 11.91
N LEU A 43 1.60 13.98 11.92
CA LEU A 43 2.66 13.57 12.86
C LEU A 43 3.76 12.84 12.09
N PRO A 44 5.02 12.83 12.60
CA PRO A 44 6.11 12.17 11.92
C PRO A 44 5.79 10.71 11.61
N GLU A 45 6.08 10.30 10.37
CA GLU A 45 5.73 8.99 9.83
C GLU A 45 6.20 7.83 10.72
N HIS A 46 5.40 6.76 10.80
CA HIS A 46 5.67 5.54 11.56
C HIS A 46 5.88 5.67 13.08
N THR A 47 5.70 6.85 13.65
CA THR A 47 5.70 6.99 15.11
C THR A 47 4.44 6.38 15.72
N LEU A 48 4.53 5.84 16.94
CA LEU A 48 3.35 5.30 17.64
C LEU A 48 2.25 6.36 17.78
N GLU A 49 2.62 7.62 17.93
CA GLU A 49 1.72 8.76 17.96
C GLU A 49 0.98 8.97 16.62
N ALA A 50 1.69 8.90 15.49
CA ALA A 50 1.05 8.95 14.16
C ALA A 50 0.10 7.77 13.93
N LYS A 51 0.42 6.59 14.48
CA LYS A 51 -0.43 5.40 14.43
C LYS A 51 -1.67 5.54 15.32
N ALA A 52 -1.52 6.05 16.54
CA ALA A 52 -2.65 6.31 17.44
C ALA A 52 -3.60 7.39 16.87
N LEU A 53 -3.04 8.45 16.27
CA LEU A 53 -3.85 9.47 15.59
C LEU A 53 -4.61 8.87 14.39
N ALA A 54 -3.92 8.08 13.55
CA ALA A 54 -4.57 7.38 12.44
C ALA A 54 -5.71 6.48 12.93
N TYR A 55 -5.47 5.68 13.96
CA TYR A 55 -6.48 4.81 14.55
C TYR A 55 -7.74 5.60 14.95
N GLY A 56 -7.57 6.77 15.57
CA GLY A 56 -8.68 7.68 15.91
C GLY A 56 -9.46 8.20 14.70
N MET A 57 -8.84 8.27 13.52
CA MET A 57 -9.45 8.63 12.23
C MET A 57 -10.15 7.44 11.55
N ARG A 58 -10.12 6.25 12.16
CA ARG A 58 -10.82 5.03 11.74
C ARG A 58 -10.55 4.58 10.29
N PRO A 59 -9.28 4.50 9.83
CA PRO A 59 -8.96 3.78 8.60
C PRO A 59 -9.31 2.29 8.74
N ASP A 60 -9.42 1.59 7.61
CA ASP A 60 -9.64 0.14 7.61
C ASP A 60 -8.35 -0.60 8.00
N TYR A 61 -7.21 -0.04 7.61
CA TYR A 61 -5.87 -0.57 7.85
C TYR A 61 -4.87 0.55 8.17
N ILE A 62 -3.84 0.21 8.95
CA ILE A 62 -2.69 1.08 9.21
C ILE A 62 -1.42 0.37 8.71
N GLU A 63 -0.58 1.08 7.95
CA GLU A 63 0.61 0.52 7.29
C GLU A 63 1.86 0.50 8.19
N GLN A 64 2.72 -0.50 7.97
CA GLN A 64 4.06 -0.61 8.55
C GLN A 64 5.09 -0.82 7.45
N ASP A 65 6.15 -0.01 7.37
CA ASP A 65 7.31 -0.31 6.52
C ASP A 65 8.36 -1.04 7.36
N LEU A 66 8.79 -2.24 6.97
CA LEU A 66 9.66 -3.07 7.81
C LEU A 66 11.09 -3.16 7.26
N VAL A 67 12.06 -2.86 8.12
CA VAL A 67 13.51 -3.08 7.90
C VAL A 67 14.13 -3.77 9.11
N LEU A 68 15.29 -4.42 8.95
CA LEU A 68 15.98 -5.09 10.07
C LEU A 68 17.03 -4.21 10.75
N SER A 69 17.12 -4.32 12.07
CA SER A 69 18.27 -3.91 12.86
C SER A 69 19.40 -4.95 12.81
N LYS A 70 20.58 -4.58 13.32
CA LYS A 70 21.76 -5.45 13.46
C LYS A 70 21.47 -6.73 14.27
N ASP A 71 20.63 -6.62 15.29
CA ASP A 71 20.21 -7.69 16.20
C ASP A 71 18.88 -8.34 15.79
N ASN A 72 18.53 -8.31 14.49
CA ASN A 72 17.36 -8.99 13.90
C ASN A 72 16.01 -8.57 14.49
N ARG A 73 15.88 -7.29 14.87
CA ARG A 73 14.61 -6.69 15.26
C ARG A 73 13.99 -6.01 14.04
N LEU A 74 12.69 -6.18 13.84
CA LEU A 74 11.95 -5.46 12.78
C LEU A 74 11.65 -4.06 13.31
N ILE A 75 12.16 -3.07 12.60
CA ILE A 75 11.99 -1.64 12.87
C ILE A 75 10.99 -1.11 11.86
N VAL A 76 10.02 -0.32 12.33
CA VAL A 76 9.07 0.31 11.43
C VAL A 76 9.65 1.62 10.89
N MET A 77 10.10 1.60 9.64
CA MET A 77 10.73 2.72 8.96
C MET A 77 10.72 2.54 7.44
N HIS A 78 10.44 3.62 6.71
CA HIS A 78 10.31 3.58 5.26
C HIS A 78 11.62 3.22 4.53
N ASP A 79 12.73 3.85 4.88
CA ASP A 79 14.00 3.64 4.19
C ASP A 79 14.86 2.59 4.92
N ILE A 80 15.78 1.95 4.21
CA ILE A 80 16.84 1.14 4.83
C ILE A 80 17.92 2.01 5.50
N THR A 81 17.88 3.33 5.29
CA THR A 81 18.79 4.30 5.91
C THR A 81 18.05 5.25 6.83
N LEU A 82 18.75 5.70 7.87
CA LEU A 82 18.25 6.53 8.96
C LEU A 82 18.31 8.04 8.64
N ASP A 83 18.81 8.40 7.46
CA ASP A 83 19.37 9.72 7.17
C ASP A 83 18.34 10.85 7.15
N ASN A 84 17.10 10.55 6.78
CA ASN A 84 16.09 11.54 6.39
C ASN A 84 14.98 11.74 7.43
N VAL A 85 14.99 10.94 8.51
CA VAL A 85 13.94 10.98 9.55
C VAL A 85 14.51 10.96 10.97
N THR A 86 15.83 10.81 11.14
CA THR A 86 16.46 10.72 12.47
C THR A 86 17.65 11.65 12.64
N ASP A 87 18.09 11.86 13.89
CA ASP A 87 19.30 12.59 14.24
C ASP A 87 20.58 11.72 14.23
N VAL A 88 20.58 10.58 13.53
CA VAL A 88 21.69 9.59 13.51
C VAL A 88 23.05 10.20 13.22
N ALA A 89 23.14 11.15 12.29
CA ALA A 89 24.41 11.77 11.90
C ALA A 89 25.03 12.59 13.04
N LYS A 90 24.21 13.06 13.99
CA LYS A 90 24.66 13.77 15.19
C LYS A 90 25.00 12.80 16.31
N GLN A 91 24.20 11.75 16.52
CA GLN A 91 24.37 10.80 17.62
C GLN A 91 25.52 9.81 17.36
N PHE A 92 25.72 9.44 16.11
CA PHE A 92 26.67 8.41 15.68
C PHE A 92 27.46 8.84 14.44
N PRO A 93 28.20 9.96 14.46
CA PRO A 93 28.82 10.54 13.26
C PRO A 93 29.76 9.60 12.51
N ASP A 94 30.45 8.70 13.23
CA ASP A 94 31.46 7.80 12.66
C ASP A 94 30.89 6.45 12.19
N ARG A 95 29.56 6.31 12.11
CA ARG A 95 28.88 5.04 11.82
C ARG A 95 28.27 4.94 10.42
N ALA A 96 28.52 5.94 9.57
CA ALA A 96 28.12 5.86 8.17
C ALA A 96 28.99 4.82 7.44
N ARG A 97 28.40 4.15 6.45
CA ARG A 97 29.18 3.36 5.49
C ARG A 97 29.99 4.29 4.58
N GLU A 98 30.87 3.72 3.75
CA GLU A 98 31.75 4.48 2.83
C GLU A 98 31.00 5.44 1.90
N ASN A 99 29.74 5.14 1.58
CA ASN A 99 28.86 6.00 0.78
C ASN A 99 28.20 7.14 1.56
N GLY A 100 28.51 7.32 2.84
CA GLY A 100 28.01 8.43 3.68
C GLY A 100 26.61 8.25 4.26
N HIS A 101 26.04 7.05 4.13
CA HIS A 101 24.70 6.72 4.62
C HIS A 101 24.73 5.86 5.90
N PHE A 102 23.74 6.05 6.77
CA PHE A 102 23.57 5.29 8.00
C PHE A 102 22.48 4.23 7.84
N TYR A 103 22.83 2.94 7.79
CA TYR A 103 21.88 1.85 7.54
C TYR A 103 21.35 1.26 8.84
N THR A 104 20.03 0.98 8.92
CA THR A 104 19.41 0.38 10.12
C THR A 104 20.06 -0.92 10.56
N ILE A 105 20.44 -1.75 9.59
CA ILE A 105 21.07 -3.06 9.81
C ILE A 105 22.44 -2.98 10.49
N ASP A 106 23.06 -1.80 10.55
CA ASP A 106 24.33 -1.58 11.23
C ASP A 106 24.16 -1.20 12.71
N PHE A 107 22.93 -0.93 13.17
CA PHE A 107 22.61 -0.52 14.54
C PHE A 107 21.76 -1.56 15.25
N THR A 108 22.05 -1.81 16.52
CA THR A 108 21.19 -2.62 17.41
C THR A 108 19.91 -1.86 17.75
N LEU A 109 18.84 -2.56 18.14
CA LEU A 109 17.62 -1.91 18.61
C LEU A 109 17.88 -0.92 19.76
N LYS A 110 18.81 -1.26 20.66
CA LYS A 110 19.20 -0.38 21.77
C LYS A 110 19.83 0.94 21.29
N GLU A 111 20.62 0.92 20.22
CA GLU A 111 21.17 2.13 19.61
C GLU A 111 20.08 2.91 18.87
N LEU A 112 19.24 2.22 18.10
CA LEU A 112 18.13 2.83 17.35
C LEU A 112 17.14 3.56 18.27
N LYS A 113 16.84 3.00 19.46
CA LYS A 113 15.97 3.64 20.46
C LYS A 113 16.57 4.89 21.12
N GLN A 114 17.84 5.21 20.89
CA GLN A 114 18.45 6.47 21.34
C GLN A 114 18.21 7.61 20.36
N LEU A 115 17.85 7.31 19.11
CA LEU A 115 17.63 8.30 18.08
C LEU A 115 16.32 9.05 18.32
N ARG A 116 16.34 10.34 17.99
CA ARG A 116 15.13 11.15 17.85
C ARG A 116 14.62 11.03 16.43
N VAL A 117 13.32 10.77 16.29
CA VAL A 117 12.61 10.84 15.02
C VAL A 117 12.04 12.24 14.83
N SER A 118 12.03 12.70 13.59
CA SER A 118 11.46 13.98 13.14
C SER A 118 10.62 13.74 11.89
N GLU A 119 9.82 14.74 11.50
CA GLU A 119 9.24 14.79 10.15
C GLU A 119 10.34 14.63 9.08
N ALA A 120 9.97 14.09 7.93
CA ALA A 120 10.91 13.81 6.85
C ALA A 120 11.61 15.08 6.36
N PHE A 121 12.91 14.97 6.12
CA PHE A 121 13.74 16.05 5.60
C PHE A 121 14.69 15.55 4.50
N LYS A 122 15.18 16.50 3.71
CA LYS A 122 16.33 16.31 2.81
C LYS A 122 17.55 16.90 3.47
N ARG A 123 18.67 16.17 3.45
CA ARG A 123 19.96 16.64 3.98
C ARG A 123 20.85 17.15 2.84
N SER A 124 21.41 18.34 3.01
CA SER A 124 22.46 18.89 2.15
C SER A 124 23.63 19.37 3.01
N GLY A 125 24.66 18.53 3.16
CA GLY A 125 25.72 18.78 4.14
C GLY A 125 25.18 18.85 5.57
N GLN A 126 25.35 20.00 6.23
CA GLN A 126 24.87 20.24 7.61
C GLN A 126 23.45 20.83 7.66
N THR A 127 22.87 21.21 6.53
CA THR A 127 21.51 21.76 6.50
C THR A 127 20.49 20.66 6.24
N VAL A 128 19.33 20.82 6.87
CA VAL A 128 18.15 19.98 6.64
C VAL A 128 17.00 20.85 6.18
N GLU A 129 16.28 20.39 5.16
CA GLU A 129 15.09 21.03 4.62
C GLU A 129 13.90 20.09 4.81
N GLN A 130 12.84 20.56 5.46
CA GLN A 130 11.62 19.76 5.67
C GLN A 130 11.00 19.41 4.31
N LYS A 131 10.77 18.12 4.08
CA LYS A 131 10.26 17.62 2.79
C LYS A 131 8.86 18.14 2.49
N TYR A 132 8.03 18.27 3.54
CA TYR A 132 6.66 18.77 3.46
C TYR A 132 6.48 19.94 4.44
N PRO A 133 6.66 21.20 4.01
CA PRO A 133 6.69 22.36 4.92
C PRO A 133 5.42 22.58 5.76
N GLY A 134 4.27 22.08 5.31
CA GLY A 134 2.99 22.19 6.00
C GLY A 134 2.71 21.10 7.05
N ARG A 135 3.60 20.11 7.19
CA ARG A 135 3.46 18.99 8.15
C ARG A 135 4.10 19.31 9.49
N PHE A 136 4.15 18.30 10.37
CA PHE A 136 4.69 18.45 11.72
C PHE A 136 6.09 19.09 11.70
N PRO A 137 6.37 20.13 12.50
CA PRO A 137 7.63 20.84 12.39
C PRO A 137 8.85 19.98 12.79
N LEU A 138 9.93 20.09 12.02
CA LEU A 138 11.18 19.37 12.30
C LEU A 138 11.66 19.57 13.76
N TRP A 139 12.08 18.46 14.38
CA TRP A 139 12.73 18.42 15.70
C TRP A 139 11.93 18.98 16.89
N LYS A 140 10.63 19.24 16.71
CA LYS A 140 9.70 19.58 17.80
C LYS A 140 9.16 18.32 18.46
N SER A 141 8.81 18.43 19.75
CA SER A 141 8.43 17.28 20.58
C SER A 141 9.51 16.18 20.63
N SER A 142 9.12 14.98 21.04
CA SER A 142 9.95 13.80 21.17
C SER A 142 9.24 12.61 20.55
N PHE A 143 9.86 12.01 19.54
CA PHE A 143 9.40 10.81 18.86
C PHE A 143 10.56 9.84 18.71
N GLN A 144 10.24 8.55 18.61
CA GLN A 144 11.22 7.46 18.53
C GLN A 144 10.82 6.46 17.45
N LEU A 145 11.81 5.71 16.96
CA LEU A 145 11.57 4.55 16.11
C LEU A 145 10.82 3.47 16.90
N SER A 146 9.82 2.85 16.29
CA SER A 146 9.07 1.72 16.83
C SER A 146 9.58 0.39 16.27
N THR A 147 9.39 -0.69 17.02
CA THR A 147 9.48 -2.05 16.47
C THR A 147 8.14 -2.46 15.89
N PHE A 148 8.15 -3.47 15.01
CA PHE A 148 6.90 -4.02 14.49
C PHE A 148 6.02 -4.56 15.63
N GLU A 149 6.62 -5.26 16.60
CA GLU A 149 5.90 -5.75 17.78
C GLU A 149 5.19 -4.64 18.58
N GLU A 150 5.85 -3.50 18.84
CA GLU A 150 5.24 -2.37 19.56
C GLU A 150 4.03 -1.81 18.82
N GLU A 151 4.08 -1.76 17.48
CA GLU A 151 2.94 -1.31 16.69
C GLU A 151 1.78 -2.32 16.66
N LEU A 152 2.09 -3.62 16.59
CA LEU A 152 1.07 -4.67 16.70
C LEU A 152 0.36 -4.62 18.06
N GLU A 153 1.13 -4.44 19.13
CA GLU A 153 0.60 -4.29 20.49
C GLU A 153 -0.27 -3.05 20.63
N LEU A 154 0.15 -1.92 20.06
CA LEU A 154 -0.65 -0.70 20.04
C LEU A 154 -1.99 -0.92 19.33
N ILE A 155 -1.97 -1.45 18.11
CA ILE A 155 -3.19 -1.62 17.29
C ILE A 155 -4.13 -2.65 17.92
N GLN A 156 -3.62 -3.80 18.36
CA GLN A 156 -4.43 -4.83 19.02
C GLN A 156 -5.00 -4.33 20.35
N GLY A 157 -4.21 -3.60 21.14
CA GLY A 157 -4.67 -2.98 22.39
C GLY A 157 -5.73 -1.91 22.17
N LEU A 158 -5.61 -1.10 21.11
CA LEU A 158 -6.63 -0.13 20.71
C LEU A 158 -7.90 -0.82 20.20
N ASN A 159 -7.79 -1.89 19.41
CA ASN A 159 -8.95 -2.71 18.99
C ASN A 159 -9.69 -3.25 20.21
N GLN A 160 -8.97 -3.77 21.22
CA GLN A 160 -9.57 -4.26 22.45
C GLN A 160 -10.24 -3.16 23.28
N SER A 161 -9.59 -2.00 23.45
CA SER A 161 -10.05 -0.95 24.36
C SER A 161 -11.13 -0.03 23.78
N LEU A 162 -11.14 0.16 22.46
CA LEU A 162 -12.08 1.05 21.76
C LEU A 162 -13.13 0.28 20.92
N GLY A 163 -12.92 -1.01 20.70
CA GLY A 163 -13.89 -1.87 20.00
C GLY A 163 -13.99 -1.65 18.49
N TYR A 164 -13.03 -0.94 17.87
CA TYR A 164 -12.87 -1.00 16.42
C TYR A 164 -12.10 -2.26 16.03
N ASP A 165 -12.13 -2.57 14.74
CA ASP A 165 -11.43 -3.70 14.15
C ASP A 165 -10.54 -3.17 13.01
N ILE A 166 -9.47 -2.45 13.38
CA ILE A 166 -8.52 -1.86 12.44
C ILE A 166 -7.42 -2.89 12.14
N GLY A 167 -7.16 -3.12 10.86
CA GLY A 167 -6.15 -4.06 10.37
C GLY A 167 -4.75 -3.48 10.27
N ILE A 168 -3.80 -4.35 9.94
CA ILE A 168 -2.40 -4.01 9.68
C ILE A 168 -2.04 -4.23 8.20
N TYR A 169 -1.08 -3.46 7.69
CA TYR A 169 -0.64 -3.53 6.31
C TYR A 169 0.89 -3.46 6.22
N PRO A 170 1.62 -4.49 6.71
CA PRO A 170 3.08 -4.52 6.66
C PRO A 170 3.64 -4.62 5.24
N GLU A 171 4.65 -3.80 4.94
CA GLU A 171 5.53 -3.88 3.79
C GLU A 171 6.90 -4.45 4.18
N ILE A 172 7.37 -5.45 3.46
CA ILE A 172 8.77 -5.89 3.55
C ILE A 172 9.62 -5.00 2.64
N LYS A 173 10.45 -4.11 3.23
CA LYS A 173 11.29 -3.18 2.47
C LYS A 173 12.55 -3.86 1.97
N LYS A 174 12.78 -3.72 0.66
CA LYS A 174 14.04 -4.10 -0.03
C LYS A 174 14.60 -5.45 0.48
N PRO A 175 13.84 -6.56 0.38
CA PRO A 175 14.32 -7.86 0.85
C PRO A 175 15.63 -8.28 0.16
N TRP A 176 15.82 -7.92 -1.12
CA TRP A 176 17.09 -8.09 -1.84
C TRP A 176 18.31 -7.50 -1.10
N PHE A 177 18.17 -6.34 -0.45
CA PHE A 177 19.24 -5.72 0.33
C PHE A 177 19.53 -6.54 1.58
N HIS A 178 18.49 -6.94 2.30
CA HIS A 178 18.62 -7.75 3.50
C HIS A 178 19.26 -9.11 3.21
N HIS A 179 18.91 -9.77 2.10
CA HIS A 179 19.56 -11.01 1.65
C HIS A 179 21.05 -10.82 1.39
N ARG A 180 21.46 -9.72 0.76
CA ARG A 180 22.89 -9.39 0.54
C ARG A 180 23.64 -9.14 1.85
N GLU A 181 22.94 -8.65 2.87
CA GLU A 181 23.46 -8.49 4.23
C GLU A 181 23.34 -9.79 5.07
N GLY A 182 22.96 -10.92 4.45
CA GLY A 182 22.86 -12.23 5.08
C GLY A 182 21.67 -12.37 6.04
N ARG A 183 20.59 -11.61 5.82
CA ARG A 183 19.38 -11.62 6.66
C ARG A 183 18.13 -11.97 5.85
N ASP A 184 17.25 -12.77 6.45
CA ASP A 184 15.95 -13.13 5.87
C ASP A 184 14.82 -12.33 6.54
N ILE A 185 14.55 -11.13 6.01
CA ILE A 185 13.52 -10.24 6.55
C ILE A 185 12.10 -10.79 6.35
N ALA A 186 11.84 -11.51 5.26
CA ALA A 186 10.53 -12.09 4.98
C ALA A 186 10.18 -13.15 6.02
N ARG A 187 11.08 -14.11 6.26
CA ARG A 187 10.89 -15.11 7.32
C ARG A 187 10.69 -14.45 8.68
N ARG A 188 11.52 -13.44 9.02
CA ARG A 188 11.41 -12.74 10.30
C ARG A 188 10.06 -12.03 10.47
N THR A 189 9.54 -11.46 9.38
CA THR A 189 8.22 -10.80 9.34
C THR A 189 7.10 -11.81 9.59
N LEU A 190 7.11 -12.94 8.88
CA LEU A 190 6.12 -14.01 9.06
C LEU A 190 6.16 -14.61 10.48
N GLU A 191 7.34 -14.78 11.07
CA GLU A 191 7.48 -15.24 12.47
C GLU A 191 6.84 -14.29 13.48
N VAL A 192 6.94 -12.97 13.26
CA VAL A 192 6.28 -11.98 14.11
C VAL A 192 4.77 -12.02 13.87
N LEU A 193 4.32 -11.99 12.62
CA LEU A 193 2.89 -12.07 12.28
C LEU A 193 2.21 -13.30 12.90
N GLN A 194 2.83 -14.48 12.75
CA GLN A 194 2.31 -15.73 13.31
C GLN A 194 2.22 -15.69 14.84
N ARG A 195 3.22 -15.09 15.51
CA ARG A 195 3.25 -14.95 16.98
C ARG A 195 2.11 -14.07 17.49
N TYR A 196 1.74 -13.04 16.74
CA TYR A 196 0.64 -12.12 17.05
C TYR A 196 -0.72 -12.57 16.50
N GLY A 197 -0.80 -13.79 15.94
CA GLY A 197 -2.05 -14.43 15.56
C GLY A 197 -2.50 -14.20 14.11
N TYR A 198 -1.71 -13.51 13.29
CA TYR A 198 -1.97 -13.33 11.87
C TYR A 198 -1.46 -14.56 11.11
N ARG A 199 -2.38 -15.34 10.54
CA ARG A 199 -2.03 -16.57 9.82
C ARG A 199 -2.62 -16.65 8.44
N ASN A 200 -3.80 -16.06 8.22
CA ASN A 200 -4.45 -16.08 6.93
C ASN A 200 -5.41 -14.90 6.74
N ALA A 201 -6.11 -14.89 5.59
CA ALA A 201 -7.10 -13.88 5.21
C ALA A 201 -8.28 -13.69 6.20
N ALA A 202 -8.47 -14.59 7.18
CA ALA A 202 -9.49 -14.40 8.23
C ALA A 202 -9.08 -13.34 9.27
N GLN A 203 -7.81 -12.94 9.33
CA GLN A 203 -7.36 -11.78 10.12
C GLN A 203 -7.23 -10.56 9.21
N LYS A 204 -7.46 -9.35 9.74
CA LYS A 204 -7.30 -8.10 8.97
C LYS A 204 -5.82 -7.76 8.77
N VAL A 205 -5.21 -8.42 7.80
CA VAL A 205 -3.81 -8.24 7.39
C VAL A 205 -3.68 -8.34 5.87
N PHE A 206 -2.85 -7.47 5.31
CA PHE A 206 -2.24 -7.64 3.99
C PHE A 206 -0.72 -7.61 4.15
N LEU A 207 0.01 -8.40 3.39
CA LEU A 207 1.48 -8.35 3.34
C LEU A 207 1.92 -7.87 1.96
N GLN A 208 2.63 -6.75 1.91
CA GLN A 208 3.06 -6.13 0.66
C GLN A 208 4.58 -6.11 0.48
N SER A 209 5.00 -6.08 -0.78
CA SER A 209 6.39 -5.78 -1.12
C SER A 209 6.49 -5.30 -2.56
N PHE A 210 7.51 -4.49 -2.84
CA PHE A 210 7.92 -4.19 -4.21
C PHE A 210 8.61 -5.39 -4.89
N ASP A 211 9.15 -6.35 -4.14
CA ASP A 211 9.95 -7.43 -4.70
C ASP A 211 9.09 -8.62 -5.18
N PRO A 212 8.91 -8.83 -6.50
CA PRO A 212 8.04 -9.90 -7.01
C PRO A 212 8.62 -11.30 -6.77
N GLU A 213 9.94 -11.42 -6.67
CA GLU A 213 10.60 -12.71 -6.44
C GLU A 213 10.48 -13.09 -4.97
N GLU A 214 10.58 -12.12 -4.06
CA GLU A 214 10.35 -12.37 -2.64
C GLU A 214 8.88 -12.71 -2.34
N LEU A 215 7.90 -12.04 -2.98
CA LEU A 215 6.49 -12.40 -2.81
C LEU A 215 6.20 -13.83 -3.31
N GLN A 216 6.78 -14.24 -4.45
CA GLN A 216 6.67 -15.62 -4.90
C GLN A 216 7.32 -16.62 -3.94
N ARG A 217 8.47 -16.27 -3.34
CA ARG A 217 9.12 -17.08 -2.31
C ARG A 217 8.25 -17.18 -1.04
N ILE A 218 7.63 -16.07 -0.62
CA ILE A 218 6.72 -16.05 0.52
C ILE A 218 5.52 -16.98 0.26
N ASP A 219 4.87 -16.82 -0.90
CA ASP A 219 3.72 -17.62 -1.35
C ASP A 219 4.02 -19.12 -1.44
N ARG A 220 5.13 -19.49 -2.12
CA ARG A 220 5.37 -20.88 -2.52
C ARG A 220 6.20 -21.69 -1.54
N GLU A 221 6.96 -21.02 -0.67
CA GLU A 221 7.91 -21.68 0.22
C GLU A 221 7.61 -21.33 1.69
N LEU A 222 7.71 -20.05 2.06
CA LEU A 222 7.69 -19.68 3.48
C LEU A 222 6.33 -19.88 4.13
N MET A 223 5.25 -19.43 3.50
CA MET A 223 3.91 -19.56 4.07
C MET A 223 3.47 -21.04 4.16
N PRO A 224 3.66 -21.89 3.13
CA PRO A 224 3.42 -23.33 3.23
C PRO A 224 4.22 -23.99 4.36
N ASP A 225 5.52 -23.70 4.48
CA ASP A 225 6.38 -24.24 5.55
C ASP A 225 5.90 -23.83 6.95
N MET A 226 5.28 -22.65 7.06
CA MET A 226 4.81 -22.08 8.33
C MET A 226 3.33 -22.32 8.60
N GLY A 227 2.59 -22.97 7.68
CA GLY A 227 1.14 -23.13 7.78
C GLY A 227 0.39 -21.79 7.80
N MET A 228 0.82 -20.85 6.96
CA MET A 228 0.24 -19.52 6.77
C MET A 228 -0.32 -19.38 5.34
N ASP A 229 -1.19 -18.40 5.14
CA ASP A 229 -1.85 -18.09 3.86
C ASP A 229 -2.38 -16.64 3.88
N LEU A 230 -1.45 -15.68 3.99
CA LEU A 230 -1.77 -14.26 4.12
C LEU A 230 -2.05 -13.64 2.75
N PRO A 231 -3.01 -12.69 2.65
CA PRO A 231 -3.22 -11.93 1.43
C PRO A 231 -1.96 -11.15 1.02
N LEU A 232 -1.40 -11.44 -0.15
CA LEU A 232 -0.20 -10.81 -0.68
C LEU A 232 -0.52 -9.68 -1.64
N VAL A 233 0.28 -8.61 -1.60
CA VAL A 233 0.07 -7.41 -2.42
C VAL A 233 1.36 -7.05 -3.16
N GLN A 234 1.33 -7.09 -4.49
CA GLN A 234 2.45 -6.66 -5.32
C GLN A 234 2.45 -5.14 -5.47
N LEU A 235 3.44 -4.47 -4.89
CA LEU A 235 3.65 -3.04 -5.10
C LEU A 235 4.32 -2.78 -6.45
N ILE A 236 3.88 -1.76 -7.21
CA ILE A 236 4.41 -1.48 -8.56
C ILE A 236 5.11 -0.13 -8.59
N ALA A 237 6.45 -0.16 -8.68
CA ALA A 237 7.31 1.02 -8.79
C ALA A 237 7.61 1.39 -10.25
N GLU A 238 8.15 2.59 -10.47
CA GLU A 238 8.87 2.88 -11.71
C GLU A 238 10.29 2.29 -11.64
N THR A 239 10.76 1.70 -12.74
CA THR A 239 12.12 1.12 -12.85
C THR A 239 13.22 2.13 -12.47
N SER A 240 13.00 3.41 -12.75
CA SER A 240 13.96 4.49 -12.45
C SER A 240 14.13 4.78 -10.95
N TRP A 241 13.18 4.37 -10.10
CA TRP A 241 13.24 4.63 -8.66
C TRP A 241 14.27 3.75 -7.94
N GLY A 242 14.70 2.64 -8.55
CA GLY A 242 15.68 1.74 -7.94
C GLY A 242 15.16 1.04 -6.69
N GLU A 243 13.85 0.76 -6.61
CA GLU A 243 13.26 0.12 -5.43
C GLU A 243 13.82 -1.28 -5.18
N LYS A 244 14.00 -2.02 -6.28
CA LYS A 244 14.69 -3.30 -6.30
C LYS A 244 15.93 -3.21 -7.19
N GLN A 245 17.02 -3.79 -6.72
CA GLN A 245 18.23 -3.99 -7.52
C GLN A 245 18.53 -5.48 -7.65
N VAL A 246 19.10 -5.85 -8.79
CA VAL A 246 19.56 -7.20 -9.07
C VAL A 246 20.99 -7.16 -9.57
N GLU A 247 21.74 -8.23 -9.32
CA GLU A 247 23.09 -8.35 -9.85
C GLU A 247 23.06 -8.82 -11.31
N ARG A 248 23.80 -8.09 -12.15
CA ARG A 248 24.03 -8.39 -13.57
C ARG A 248 25.48 -8.09 -13.88
N GLU A 249 26.21 -9.10 -14.34
CA GLU A 249 27.64 -8.96 -14.73
C GLU A 249 28.53 -8.34 -13.64
N GLY A 250 28.24 -8.62 -12.36
CA GLY A 250 28.97 -8.09 -11.21
C GLY A 250 28.58 -6.67 -10.78
N PHE A 251 27.57 -6.06 -11.42
CA PHE A 251 27.04 -4.75 -11.06
C PHE A 251 25.61 -4.84 -10.55
N LEU A 252 25.25 -3.96 -9.63
CA LEU A 252 23.86 -3.75 -9.25
C LEU A 252 23.18 -2.87 -10.30
N VAL A 253 22.09 -3.39 -10.86
CA VAL A 253 21.24 -2.66 -11.79
C VAL A 253 19.80 -2.67 -11.26
N ASN A 254 19.02 -1.66 -11.64
CA ASN A 254 17.63 -1.59 -11.24
C ASN A 254 16.83 -2.74 -11.87
N TYR A 255 15.98 -3.37 -11.07
CA TYR A 255 15.00 -4.34 -11.55
C TYR A 255 13.94 -3.61 -12.39
N SER A 256 13.64 -4.14 -13.59
CA SER A 256 12.58 -3.57 -14.42
C SER A 256 11.21 -4.03 -13.93
N TYR A 257 10.34 -3.06 -13.66
CA TYR A 257 8.93 -3.28 -13.34
C TYR A 257 8.03 -3.24 -14.58
N ASP A 258 8.60 -2.93 -15.76
CA ASP A 258 7.83 -2.63 -16.96
C ASP A 258 7.01 -3.82 -17.43
N TRP A 259 7.54 -5.03 -17.27
CA TRP A 259 6.87 -6.28 -17.61
C TRP A 259 5.51 -6.46 -16.89
N ILE A 260 5.33 -5.87 -15.70
CA ILE A 260 4.07 -5.96 -14.95
C ILE A 260 2.95 -5.23 -15.70
N ARG A 261 3.29 -4.12 -16.37
CA ARG A 261 2.36 -3.27 -17.13
C ARG A 261 2.15 -3.73 -18.57
N GLU A 262 2.97 -4.67 -19.05
CA GLU A 262 2.83 -5.28 -20.37
C GLU A 262 1.69 -6.31 -20.42
N PRO A 263 1.14 -6.62 -21.62
CA PRO A 263 0.10 -7.64 -21.77
C PRO A 263 0.49 -8.98 -21.12
N GLY A 264 -0.39 -9.49 -20.24
CA GLY A 264 -0.16 -10.73 -19.49
C GLY A 264 0.74 -10.58 -18.25
N GLY A 265 1.30 -9.39 -17.99
CA GLY A 265 2.06 -9.09 -16.78
C GLY A 265 1.25 -9.31 -15.51
N LEU A 266 0.08 -8.66 -15.41
CA LEU A 266 -0.82 -8.83 -14.26
C LEU A 266 -1.36 -10.26 -14.09
N ALA A 267 -1.54 -11.02 -15.18
CA ALA A 267 -1.93 -12.43 -15.07
C ALA A 267 -0.85 -13.28 -14.38
N LYS A 268 0.44 -12.93 -14.53
CA LYS A 268 1.53 -13.55 -13.77
C LYS A 268 1.50 -13.12 -12.30
N VAL A 269 1.22 -11.84 -12.04
CA VAL A 269 1.08 -11.30 -10.67
C VAL A 269 -0.05 -12.00 -9.91
N ALA A 270 -1.21 -12.15 -10.55
CA ALA A 270 -2.37 -12.85 -9.98
C ALA A 270 -2.11 -14.34 -9.67
N GLY A 271 -0.98 -14.90 -10.14
CA GLY A 271 -0.57 -16.27 -9.79
C GLY A 271 0.16 -16.40 -8.45
N TYR A 272 0.42 -15.29 -7.74
CA TYR A 272 1.05 -15.29 -6.41
C TYR A 272 0.61 -14.13 -5.50
N ALA A 273 -0.15 -13.16 -6.00
CA ALA A 273 -0.61 -12.01 -5.23
C ALA A 273 -2.14 -11.83 -5.36
N ASP A 274 -2.75 -11.45 -4.26
CA ASP A 274 -4.20 -11.27 -4.12
C ASP A 274 -4.66 -9.85 -4.47
N ALA A 275 -3.73 -8.89 -4.53
CA ALA A 275 -3.98 -7.52 -4.97
C ALA A 275 -2.71 -6.87 -5.54
N ILE A 276 -2.87 -5.71 -6.18
CA ILE A 276 -1.76 -4.84 -6.57
C ILE A 276 -1.84 -3.49 -5.86
N GLY A 277 -0.68 -2.93 -5.53
CA GLY A 277 -0.55 -1.56 -5.06
C GLY A 277 0.31 -0.75 -6.01
N PRO A 278 -0.25 -0.11 -7.05
CA PRO A 278 0.51 0.76 -7.94
C PRO A 278 0.57 2.19 -7.42
N TRP A 279 1.57 2.94 -7.90
CA TRP A 279 1.51 4.40 -7.81
C TRP A 279 0.27 4.92 -8.54
N ALA A 280 -0.53 5.78 -7.91
CA ALA A 280 -1.86 6.15 -8.33
C ALA A 280 -1.92 6.63 -9.78
N VAL A 281 -0.95 7.44 -10.21
CA VAL A 281 -0.95 7.98 -11.58
C VAL A 281 -0.75 6.90 -12.66
N MET A 282 -0.22 5.71 -12.32
CA MET A 282 -0.12 4.58 -13.25
C MET A 282 -1.49 4.03 -13.67
N LEU A 283 -2.54 4.33 -12.90
CA LEU A 283 -3.92 3.91 -13.18
C LEU A 283 -4.65 4.87 -14.12
N VAL A 284 -4.02 5.98 -14.48
CA VAL A 284 -4.62 7.06 -15.26
C VAL A 284 -3.88 7.22 -16.58
N ARG A 285 -4.64 7.51 -17.64
CA ARG A 285 -4.11 8.01 -18.91
C ARG A 285 -4.94 9.20 -19.38
N LYS A 286 -4.33 10.04 -20.22
CA LYS A 286 -5.05 11.07 -20.97
C LYS A 286 -5.81 10.40 -22.12
N GLY A 287 -7.12 10.59 -22.17
CA GLY A 287 -7.98 10.20 -23.29
C GLY A 287 -8.61 11.42 -23.96
N ASP A 288 -9.41 11.18 -25.00
CA ASP A 288 -10.03 12.25 -25.81
C ASP A 288 -11.02 13.11 -25.01
N SER A 289 -11.62 12.54 -23.96
CA SER A 289 -12.65 13.18 -23.12
C SER A 289 -12.14 13.50 -21.70
N GLY A 290 -10.82 13.60 -21.49
CA GLY A 290 -10.21 13.84 -20.19
C GLY A 290 -9.47 12.62 -19.64
N LEU A 291 -9.29 12.57 -18.32
CA LEU A 291 -8.60 11.47 -17.63
C LEU A 291 -9.45 10.19 -17.71
N GLN A 292 -8.82 9.07 -18.05
CA GLN A 292 -9.45 7.75 -18.21
C GLN A 292 -8.60 6.67 -17.54
N ALA A 293 -9.19 5.50 -17.32
CA ALA A 293 -8.49 4.33 -16.83
C ALA A 293 -7.36 3.91 -17.80
N SER A 294 -6.17 3.66 -17.24
CA SER A 294 -5.04 3.11 -17.98
C SER A 294 -5.25 1.63 -18.33
N ALA A 295 -4.40 1.10 -19.21
CA ALA A 295 -4.41 -0.33 -19.52
C ALA A 295 -4.17 -1.20 -18.27
N LEU A 296 -3.36 -0.72 -17.32
CA LEU A 296 -3.12 -1.40 -16.05
C LEU A 296 -4.42 -1.52 -15.23
N ARG A 297 -5.20 -0.44 -15.12
CA ARG A 297 -6.47 -0.45 -14.36
C ARG A 297 -7.50 -1.38 -15.01
N GLU A 298 -7.63 -1.31 -16.34
CA GLU A 298 -8.58 -2.14 -17.09
C GLU A 298 -8.23 -3.63 -17.00
N GLU A 299 -6.94 -3.97 -17.10
CA GLU A 299 -6.49 -5.36 -16.97
C GLU A 299 -6.70 -5.89 -15.55
N ALA A 300 -6.42 -5.08 -14.51
CA ALA A 300 -6.71 -5.45 -13.13
C ALA A 300 -8.21 -5.73 -12.93
N ARG A 301 -9.09 -4.88 -13.50
CA ARG A 301 -10.54 -5.09 -13.48
C ARG A 301 -10.94 -6.38 -14.18
N ARG A 302 -10.38 -6.65 -15.36
CA ARG A 302 -10.66 -7.87 -16.15
C ARG A 302 -10.27 -9.15 -15.41
N LEU A 303 -9.20 -9.10 -14.62
CA LEU A 303 -8.72 -10.21 -13.81
C LEU A 303 -9.43 -10.32 -12.45
N GLY A 304 -10.24 -9.33 -12.06
CA GLY A 304 -10.83 -9.25 -10.72
C GLY A 304 -9.77 -9.05 -9.63
N LEU A 305 -8.62 -8.48 -9.97
CA LEU A 305 -7.50 -8.25 -9.07
C LEU A 305 -7.68 -6.86 -8.40
N PRO A 306 -7.93 -6.79 -7.08
CA PRO A 306 -8.09 -5.53 -6.35
C PRO A 306 -6.88 -4.61 -6.49
N VAL A 307 -7.16 -3.31 -6.51
CA VAL A 307 -6.17 -2.25 -6.64
C VAL A 307 -6.18 -1.39 -5.38
N HIS A 308 -5.08 -1.42 -4.62
CA HIS A 308 -4.85 -0.59 -3.44
C HIS A 308 -3.81 0.50 -3.75
N ALA A 309 -4.23 1.59 -4.39
CA ALA A 309 -3.32 2.57 -4.99
C ALA A 309 -2.64 3.48 -3.96
N TYR A 310 -1.37 3.83 -4.18
CA TYR A 310 -0.61 4.75 -3.31
C TYR A 310 -0.06 5.96 -4.07
N THR A 311 0.19 7.14 -3.49
CA THR A 311 -0.29 7.63 -2.20
C THR A 311 -1.07 8.91 -2.44
N PHE A 312 -2.23 9.01 -1.81
CA PHE A 312 -3.13 10.17 -1.90
C PHE A 312 -2.72 11.20 -0.85
N ARG A 313 -2.24 12.35 -1.32
CA ARG A 313 -1.75 13.45 -0.49
C ARG A 313 -2.48 14.73 -0.82
N ALA A 314 -3.10 15.35 0.17
CA ALA A 314 -3.80 16.61 -0.03
C ALA A 314 -2.87 17.82 -0.13
N ASP A 315 -1.63 17.68 0.35
CA ASP A 315 -0.56 18.68 0.31
C ASP A 315 0.42 18.47 -0.86
N THR A 316 0.22 17.44 -1.68
CA THR A 316 1.05 17.15 -2.87
C THR A 316 0.20 16.44 -3.91
N LEU A 317 -0.57 17.21 -4.68
CA LEU A 317 -1.36 16.67 -5.79
C LEU A 317 -0.44 16.25 -6.95
N PRO A 318 -0.78 15.20 -7.72
CA PRO A 318 0.02 14.79 -8.86
C PRO A 318 -0.01 15.84 -9.99
N GLU A 319 1.14 16.41 -10.33
CA GLU A 319 1.26 17.48 -11.35
C GLU A 319 0.83 17.03 -12.76
N ASN A 320 0.90 15.73 -13.05
CA ASN A 320 0.59 15.16 -14.36
C ASN A 320 -0.90 14.86 -14.59
N LEU A 321 -1.76 15.14 -13.63
CA LEU A 321 -3.21 14.93 -13.74
C LEU A 321 -3.92 16.28 -14.00
N GLU A 322 -3.90 16.71 -15.26
CA GLU A 322 -4.63 17.92 -15.69
C GLU A 322 -6.13 17.85 -15.29
N GLY A 323 -6.65 18.91 -14.69
CA GLY A 323 -8.05 19.01 -14.24
C GLY A 323 -8.31 18.55 -12.80
N ILE A 324 -7.28 18.12 -12.08
CA ILE A 324 -7.36 17.87 -10.63
C ILE A 324 -6.95 19.16 -9.91
N GLU A 325 -7.93 19.90 -9.39
CA GLU A 325 -7.71 21.19 -8.72
C GLU A 325 -7.57 21.04 -7.20
N GLY A 326 -8.16 19.98 -6.64
CA GLY A 326 -8.15 19.70 -5.22
C GLY A 326 -8.04 18.23 -4.85
N PHE A 327 -7.92 17.97 -3.55
CA PHE A 327 -7.89 16.61 -3.02
C PHE A 327 -9.19 15.86 -3.27
N ASP A 328 -10.34 16.54 -3.17
CA ASP A 328 -11.65 15.93 -3.43
C ASP A 328 -11.80 15.51 -4.90
N ASP A 329 -11.24 16.27 -5.86
CA ASP A 329 -11.23 15.89 -7.28
C ASP A 329 -10.38 14.65 -7.51
N LEU A 330 -9.24 14.57 -6.84
CA LEU A 330 -8.37 13.39 -6.87
C LEU A 330 -9.12 12.17 -6.30
N LEU A 331 -9.81 12.32 -5.17
CA LEU A 331 -10.60 11.23 -4.59
C LEU A 331 -11.76 10.84 -5.50
N ALA A 332 -12.47 11.81 -6.10
CA ALA A 332 -13.57 11.53 -7.03
C ALA A 332 -13.09 10.75 -8.27
N LEU A 333 -11.94 11.11 -8.83
CA LEU A 333 -11.34 10.37 -9.94
C LEU A 333 -11.09 8.91 -9.56
N PHE A 334 -10.43 8.65 -8.43
CA PHE A 334 -10.00 7.29 -8.11
C PHE A 334 -11.11 6.42 -7.49
N ILE A 335 -11.95 7.00 -6.62
CA ILE A 335 -13.02 6.28 -5.93
C ILE A 335 -14.23 6.11 -6.85
N ASN A 336 -14.66 7.16 -7.55
CA ASN A 336 -15.91 7.10 -8.30
C ASN A 336 -15.69 6.68 -9.75
N GLN A 337 -14.69 7.26 -10.43
CA GLN A 337 -14.49 7.03 -11.86
C GLN A 337 -13.65 5.78 -12.13
N LEU A 338 -12.51 5.61 -11.44
CA LEU A 338 -11.66 4.42 -11.61
C LEU A 338 -12.12 3.24 -10.74
N ALA A 339 -12.89 3.51 -9.69
CA ALA A 339 -13.40 2.52 -8.77
C ALA A 339 -12.30 1.64 -8.18
N VAL A 340 -11.25 2.23 -7.61
CA VAL A 340 -10.20 1.46 -6.93
C VAL A 340 -10.76 0.83 -5.65
N GLU A 341 -10.31 -0.39 -5.35
CA GLU A 341 -10.80 -1.18 -4.21
C GLU A 341 -10.17 -0.76 -2.88
N GLY A 342 -9.06 -0.01 -2.92
CA GLY A 342 -8.45 0.61 -1.76
C GLY A 342 -7.48 1.73 -2.13
N LEU A 343 -7.13 2.54 -1.15
CA LEU A 343 -6.16 3.61 -1.34
C LEU A 343 -5.35 3.91 -0.07
N PHE A 344 -4.06 4.15 -0.28
CA PHE A 344 -3.13 4.62 0.74
C PHE A 344 -3.14 6.14 0.80
N THR A 345 -3.33 6.71 1.98
CA THR A 345 -3.36 8.17 2.16
C THR A 345 -2.58 8.61 3.40
N ASP A 346 -1.94 9.77 3.28
CA ASP A 346 -1.33 10.46 4.42
C ASP A 346 -2.37 11.21 5.28
N HIS A 347 -3.62 11.34 4.78
CA HIS A 347 -4.72 12.09 5.39
C HIS A 347 -5.97 11.19 5.58
N PRO A 348 -5.95 10.19 6.49
CA PRO A 348 -7.04 9.21 6.62
C PRO A 348 -8.41 9.84 6.87
N ASP A 349 -8.46 10.87 7.73
CA ASP A 349 -9.65 11.65 8.06
C ASP A 349 -10.28 12.33 6.85
N ARG A 350 -9.48 12.89 5.94
CA ARG A 350 -9.99 13.60 4.76
C ARG A 350 -10.63 12.63 3.77
N VAL A 351 -10.09 11.42 3.63
CA VAL A 351 -10.68 10.37 2.81
C VAL A 351 -11.97 9.85 3.43
N ARG A 352 -12.00 9.60 4.74
CA ARG A 352 -13.23 9.20 5.43
C ARG A 352 -14.32 10.26 5.30
N ALA A 353 -14.00 11.52 5.53
CA ALA A 353 -14.94 12.61 5.37
C ALA A 353 -15.49 12.70 3.93
N PHE A 354 -14.68 12.41 2.92
CA PHE A 354 -15.15 12.36 1.53
C PHE A 354 -16.14 11.21 1.29
N ILE A 355 -15.82 10.00 1.76
CA ILE A 355 -16.70 8.82 1.64
C ILE A 355 -18.01 9.05 2.40
N ASP A 356 -17.95 9.57 3.62
CA ASP A 356 -19.12 9.85 4.46
C ASP A 356 -20.07 10.85 3.77
N ARG A 357 -19.53 11.94 3.18
CA ARG A 357 -20.33 12.90 2.41
C ARG A 357 -21.04 12.25 1.22
N GLN A 358 -20.39 11.32 0.52
CA GLN A 358 -21.02 10.61 -0.59
C GLN A 358 -22.13 9.67 -0.13
N ARG A 359 -21.94 8.97 0.98
CA ARG A 359 -22.96 8.10 1.57
C ARG A 359 -24.19 8.89 2.01
N GLU A 360 -23.99 10.03 2.67
CA GLU A 360 -25.07 10.92 3.07
C GLU A 360 -25.84 11.46 1.86
N ALA A 361 -25.13 11.87 0.80
CA ALA A 361 -25.75 12.33 -0.44
C ALA A 361 -26.56 11.23 -1.14
N ALA A 362 -26.05 9.98 -1.16
CA ALA A 362 -26.77 8.84 -1.73
C ALA A 362 -28.04 8.51 -0.92
N ALA A 363 -27.95 8.48 0.42
CA ALA A 363 -29.10 8.22 1.29
C ALA A 363 -30.20 9.28 1.13
N LEU A 364 -29.84 10.55 0.86
CA LEU A 364 -30.80 11.62 0.58
C LEU A 364 -31.44 11.54 -0.81
N ALA A 365 -30.77 10.93 -1.79
CA ALA A 365 -31.29 10.77 -3.15
C ALA A 365 -32.30 9.60 -3.27
N ASP A 366 -32.23 8.64 -2.34
CA ASP A 366 -33.13 7.49 -2.25
C ASP A 366 -34.43 7.80 -1.46
N HIS A 367 -34.57 9.02 -0.94
CA HIS A 367 -35.75 9.55 -0.24
C HIS A 367 -36.45 10.64 -1.06
#